data_AF-A0A915DLN8-F1
#
_entry.id   AF-A0A915DLN8-F1
#
_cell.length_a   1.000
_cell.length_b   1.000
_cell.length_c   1.000
_cell.angle_alpha   90.00
_cell.angle_beta   90.00
_cell.angle_gamma   90.00
#
_symmetry.space_group_name_H-M   'P 1'
#
loop_
_entity.id
_entity.type
_entity.pdbx_description
1 polymer ?
#
loop_
_entity_poly.entity_id
_entity_poly.type
_entity_poly.pdbx_seq_one_letter_code
_entity_poly.pdbx_strand_id
1 'polypeptide(L)'
;MFALNQEGDGFERDLSERKALRERLKCHSFKWYLDNVIPEKFIPDENVKAYGYVRNANGILCLDSLQRLENKGHFSSWSMDNQLRRETTCTDIDSKAMVDGRRKVILRECSPNLSTFVHIKNGMLKHVESGLCWMSKVSILVMTYFSPLAITQTIKSGLSKNILMRNLL
;
A
#
# COMPACT_ATOMS: atom_id res chain seq x y z
N MET A 1 -7.50 15.22 2.00
CA MET A 1 -6.66 16.12 2.82
C MET A 1 -5.30 15.45 2.94
N PHE A 2 -4.35 15.79 2.05
CA PHE A 2 -3.04 15.15 2.07
C PHE A 2 -2.32 15.54 3.37
N ALA A 3 -1.93 14.54 4.16
CA ALA A 3 -1.06 14.75 5.30
C ALA A 3 0.27 15.30 4.77
N LEU A 4 0.57 16.56 5.08
CA LEU A 4 1.90 17.09 4.89
C LEU A 4 2.84 16.29 5.79
N ASN A 5 3.79 15.58 5.18
CA ASN A 5 4.95 15.06 5.88
C ASN A 5 5.70 16.27 6.43
N GLN A 6 5.53 16.54 7.73
CA GLN A 6 6.29 17.55 8.44
C GLN A 6 7.71 17.03 8.71
N GLU A 7 8.52 17.02 7.66
CA GLU A 7 9.97 17.14 7.77
C GLU A 7 10.38 18.22 6.77
N GLY A 8 10.00 19.46 7.08
CA GLY A 8 10.33 20.63 6.30
C GLY A 8 11.32 21.49 7.08
N ASP A 9 12.53 21.61 6.55
CA ASP A 9 13.34 22.82 6.66
C ASP A 9 12.42 24.06 6.54
N GLY A 10 12.53 24.97 7.51
CA GLY A 10 11.58 26.03 7.82
C GLY A 10 11.55 27.18 6.82
N PHE A 11 11.15 26.90 5.58
CA PHE A 11 10.83 27.92 4.58
C PHE A 11 9.38 27.81 4.12
N GLU A 12 8.46 28.36 4.90
CA GLU A 12 7.07 28.51 4.49
C GLU A 12 6.97 29.68 3.47
N ARG A 13 7.04 29.35 2.18
CA ARG A 13 6.91 30.34 1.10
C ARG A 13 5.49 30.91 1.08
N ASP A 14 5.36 32.24 1.03
CA ASP A 14 4.06 32.90 0.89
C ASP A 14 3.36 32.47 -0.42
N LEU A 15 2.09 32.04 -0.29
CA LEU A 15 1.23 31.58 -1.37
C LEU A 15 0.07 32.55 -1.66
N SER A 16 0.06 33.73 -1.04
CA SER A 16 -1.05 34.69 -1.11
C SER A 16 -1.38 35.11 -2.54
N GLU A 17 -0.37 35.43 -3.37
CA GLU A 17 -0.59 35.80 -4.77
C GLU A 17 -1.21 34.66 -5.60
N ARG A 18 -0.80 33.41 -5.35
CA ARG A 18 -1.31 32.22 -6.04
C ARG A 18 -2.77 31.94 -5.66
N LYS A 19 -3.12 32.15 -4.38
CA LYS A 19 -4.50 32.03 -3.90
C LYS A 19 -5.39 33.14 -4.49
N ALA A 20 -4.93 34.39 -4.46
CA ALA A 20 -5.66 35.51 -5.06
C ALA A 20 -5.89 35.33 -6.57
N LEU A 21 -4.90 34.82 -7.30
CA LEU A 21 -5.07 34.51 -8.73
C LEU A 21 -6.15 33.44 -8.97
N ARG A 22 -6.15 32.37 -8.17
CA ARG A 22 -7.13 31.28 -8.25
C ARG A 22 -8.56 31.79 -8.01
N GLU A 23 -8.74 32.72 -7.07
CA GLU A 23 -10.03 33.36 -6.77
C GLU A 23 -10.47 34.29 -7.91
N ARG A 24 -9.59 35.16 -8.40
CA ARG A 24 -9.88 36.08 -9.51
C ARG A 24 -10.32 35.35 -10.78
N LEU A 25 -9.65 34.24 -11.10
CA LEU A 25 -9.96 33.42 -12.28
C LEU A 25 -11.09 32.41 -12.05
N LYS A 26 -11.68 32.37 -10.84
CA LYS A 26 -12.77 31.44 -10.46
C LYS A 26 -12.44 29.98 -10.79
N CYS A 27 -11.20 29.56 -10.54
CA CYS A 27 -10.76 28.20 -10.90
C CYS A 27 -11.50 27.13 -10.09
N HIS A 28 -11.82 26.01 -10.75
CA HIS A 28 -12.43 24.85 -10.09
C HIS A 28 -11.55 24.22 -9.02
N SER A 29 -12.16 23.52 -8.05
CA SER A 29 -11.47 22.78 -6.98
C SER A 29 -10.62 21.64 -7.56
N PHE A 30 -9.60 21.22 -6.80
CA PHE A 30 -8.81 20.05 -7.21
C PHE A 30 -9.67 18.78 -7.29
N LYS A 31 -10.65 18.64 -6.38
CA LYS A 31 -11.64 17.55 -6.47
C LYS A 31 -12.43 17.58 -7.78
N TRP A 32 -12.92 18.75 -8.19
CA TRP A 32 -13.60 18.89 -9.49
C TRP A 32 -12.69 18.44 -10.64
N TYR A 33 -11.41 18.79 -10.60
CA TYR A 33 -10.45 18.35 -11.63
C TYR A 33 -10.30 16.83 -11.66
N LEU A 34 -10.16 16.17 -10.49
CA LEU A 34 -10.11 14.70 -10.42
C LEU A 34 -11.41 14.06 -10.92
N ASP A 35 -12.56 14.61 -10.54
CA ASP A 35 -13.86 14.03 -10.90
C ASP A 35 -14.23 14.26 -12.38
N ASN A 36 -13.76 15.34 -13.02
CA ASN A 36 -14.21 15.75 -14.36
C ASN A 36 -13.13 15.68 -15.45
N VAL A 37 -11.84 15.81 -15.10
CA VAL A 37 -10.74 15.83 -16.08
C VAL A 37 -9.96 14.51 -16.09
N ILE A 38 -9.76 13.87 -14.94
CA ILE A 38 -9.05 12.58 -14.84
C ILE A 38 -9.81 11.59 -13.92
N PRO A 39 -11.05 11.20 -14.28
CA PRO A 39 -11.91 10.36 -13.44
C PRO A 39 -11.34 8.95 -13.21
N GLU A 40 -10.48 8.46 -14.08
CA GLU A 40 -9.81 7.16 -13.98
C GLU A 40 -8.62 7.15 -13.01
N LYS A 41 -8.21 8.33 -12.50
CA LYS A 41 -7.11 8.43 -11.55
C LYS A 41 -7.51 7.79 -10.23
N PHE A 42 -6.79 6.73 -9.86
CA PHE A 42 -6.93 6.17 -8.53
C PHE A 42 -6.31 7.08 -7.46
N ILE A 43 -7.06 7.29 -6.40
CA ILE A 43 -6.68 8.07 -5.23
C ILE A 43 -6.36 7.08 -4.09
N PRO A 44 -5.08 6.96 -3.68
CA PRO A 44 -4.63 5.92 -2.75
C PRO A 44 -5.30 5.89 -1.37
N ASP A 45 -5.88 6.99 -0.91
CA ASP A 45 -6.51 7.17 0.40
C ASP A 45 -8.04 7.29 0.35
N GLU A 46 -8.65 7.26 -0.85
CA GLU A 46 -10.11 7.29 -1.02
C GLU A 46 -10.64 5.92 -1.47
N ASN A 47 -11.78 5.48 -0.92
CA ASN A 47 -12.42 4.21 -1.26
C ASN A 47 -11.50 2.97 -1.10
N VAL A 48 -10.70 2.98 -0.04
CA VAL A 48 -9.79 1.88 0.33
C VAL A 48 -10.06 1.42 1.75
N LYS A 49 -9.76 0.15 2.04
CA LYS A 49 -9.85 -0.41 3.40
C LYS A 49 -8.76 0.15 4.30
N ALA A 50 -7.58 0.36 3.73
CA ALA A 50 -6.44 0.94 4.40
C ALA A 50 -5.39 1.43 3.39
N TYR A 51 -4.52 2.31 3.83
CA TYR A 51 -3.38 2.79 3.04
C TYR A 51 -2.17 3.03 3.95
N GLY A 52 -0.96 2.85 3.43
CA GLY A 52 0.27 3.11 4.18
C GLY A 52 1.42 2.19 3.79
N TYR A 53 2.36 2.00 4.72
CA TYR A 53 3.45 1.06 4.56
C TYR A 53 3.04 -0.33 5.06
N VAL A 54 3.25 -1.34 4.23
CA VAL A 54 3.15 -2.74 4.65
C VAL A 54 4.49 -3.13 5.24
N ARG A 55 4.51 -3.54 6.50
CA ARG A 55 5.75 -3.90 7.22
C ARG A 55 5.65 -5.29 7.82
N ASN A 56 6.80 -5.93 7.98
CA ASN A 56 6.87 -7.15 8.76
C ASN A 56 6.59 -6.84 10.24
N ALA A 57 5.70 -7.60 10.87
CA ALA A 57 5.32 -7.41 12.28
C ALA A 57 6.53 -7.42 13.23
N ASN A 58 7.54 -8.24 12.94
CA ASN A 58 8.73 -8.43 13.78
C ASN A 58 10.01 -7.80 13.17
N GLY A 59 9.90 -7.01 12.10
CA GLY A 59 11.05 -6.51 11.35
C GLY A 59 10.99 -5.00 11.10
N ILE A 60 12.15 -4.43 10.77
CA ILE A 60 12.29 -3.03 10.32
C ILE A 60 12.03 -2.92 8.80
N LEU A 61 11.89 -4.06 8.12
CA LEU A 61 11.73 -4.12 6.68
C LEU A 61 10.27 -3.88 6.25
N CYS A 62 10.11 -2.91 5.36
CA CYS A 62 8.87 -2.66 4.65
C CYS A 62 8.83 -3.43 3.33
N LEU A 63 7.63 -3.73 2.88
CA LEU A 63 7.38 -4.13 1.52
C LEU A 63 7.82 -3.00 0.58
N ASP A 64 8.79 -3.29 -0.27
CA ASP A 64 9.25 -2.35 -1.28
C ASP A 64 9.28 -3.00 -2.66
N SER A 65 9.13 -2.16 -3.69
CA SER A 65 9.22 -2.55 -5.10
C SER A 65 10.64 -2.48 -5.63
N LEU A 66 11.64 -2.14 -4.80
CA LEU A 66 13.06 -2.02 -5.16
C LEU A 66 13.24 -1.21 -6.44
N GLN A 67 12.50 -0.09 -6.57
CA GLN A 67 12.52 0.81 -7.72
C GLN A 67 12.22 0.16 -9.08
N ARG A 68 11.64 -1.06 -9.09
CA ARG A 68 11.30 -1.79 -10.33
C ARG A 68 10.16 -1.14 -11.14
N LEU A 69 9.57 -0.07 -10.60
CA LEU A 69 8.63 0.82 -11.25
C LEU A 69 8.95 2.25 -10.77
N GLU A 70 9.41 3.10 -11.67
CA GLU A 70 9.96 4.43 -11.38
C GLU A 70 8.94 5.38 -10.70
N ASN A 71 9.46 6.19 -9.77
CA ASN A 71 8.92 7.48 -9.29
C ASN A 71 7.50 7.52 -8.67
N LYS A 72 6.91 6.38 -8.32
CA LYS A 72 5.59 6.31 -7.70
C LYS A 72 5.70 6.02 -6.20
N GLY A 73 4.89 6.70 -5.39
CA GLY A 73 5.01 6.73 -3.94
C GLY A 73 5.14 5.35 -3.29
N HIS A 74 5.91 5.27 -2.20
CA HIS A 74 6.19 4.04 -1.46
C HIS A 74 4.98 3.43 -0.72
N PHE A 75 3.82 4.10 -0.76
CA PHE A 75 2.62 3.68 -0.04
C PHE A 75 1.84 2.64 -0.85
N SER A 76 1.32 1.64 -0.15
CA SER A 76 0.41 0.65 -0.70
C SER A 76 -0.99 0.88 -0.13
N SER A 77 -1.99 0.69 -0.96
CA SER A 77 -3.40 0.77 -0.61
C SER A 77 -4.02 -0.61 -0.68
N TRP A 78 -4.81 -0.95 0.33
CA TRP A 78 -5.65 -2.15 0.30
C TRP A 78 -7.03 -1.74 -0.21
N SER A 79 -7.30 -2.05 -1.48
CA SER A 79 -8.54 -1.66 -2.14
C SER A 79 -9.73 -2.50 -1.65
N MET A 80 -10.94 -2.00 -1.92
CA MET A 80 -12.18 -2.62 -1.46
C MET A 80 -12.39 -4.04 -2.03
N ASP A 81 -11.88 -4.28 -3.23
CA ASP A 81 -11.82 -5.58 -3.93
C ASP A 81 -10.76 -6.56 -3.36
N ASN A 82 -10.15 -6.23 -2.21
CA ASN A 82 -9.10 -7.03 -1.56
C ASN A 82 -7.78 -7.12 -2.33
N GLN A 83 -7.49 -6.21 -3.26
CA GLN A 83 -6.19 -6.17 -3.93
C GLN A 83 -5.20 -5.28 -3.18
N LEU A 84 -3.91 -5.65 -3.20
CA LEU A 84 -2.86 -4.78 -2.68
C LEU A 84 -2.29 -3.93 -3.81
N ARG A 85 -2.67 -2.66 -3.82
CA ARG A 85 -2.48 -1.73 -4.93
C ARG A 85 -1.41 -0.67 -4.64
N ARG A 86 -0.67 -0.30 -5.67
CA ARG A 86 0.28 0.81 -5.76
C ARG A 86 -0.03 1.62 -7.00
N GLU A 87 -0.78 2.71 -6.81
CA GLU A 87 -1.27 3.59 -7.88
C GLU A 87 -1.94 2.82 -9.03
N THR A 88 -1.25 2.49 -10.11
CA THR A 88 -1.80 1.75 -11.27
C THR A 88 -1.48 0.25 -11.27
N THR A 89 -0.64 -0.20 -10.34
CA THR A 89 -0.18 -1.59 -10.26
C THR A 89 -0.71 -2.30 -9.02
N CYS A 90 -0.92 -3.60 -9.12
CA CYS A 90 -1.40 -4.46 -8.07
C CYS A 90 -0.43 -5.62 -7.86
N THR A 91 -0.38 -6.09 -6.61
CA THR A 91 0.43 -7.23 -6.20
C THR A 91 -0.24 -8.50 -6.69
N ASP A 92 0.50 -9.32 -7.42
CA ASP A 92 0.04 -10.58 -7.99
C ASP A 92 1.07 -11.68 -7.75
N ILE A 93 0.65 -12.93 -7.91
CA ILE A 93 1.53 -14.09 -7.77
C ILE A 93 1.92 -14.60 -9.14
N ASP A 94 3.23 -14.76 -9.36
CA ASP A 94 3.71 -15.42 -10.57
C ASP A 94 3.40 -16.92 -10.49
N SER A 95 2.38 -17.36 -11.24
CA SER A 95 1.96 -18.76 -11.31
C SER A 95 3.00 -19.68 -11.94
N LYS A 96 3.97 -19.13 -12.69
CA LYS A 96 5.00 -19.89 -13.40
C LYS A 96 6.35 -19.90 -12.68
N ALA A 97 6.62 -18.90 -11.85
CA ALA A 97 7.89 -18.80 -11.13
C ALA A 97 7.81 -19.36 -9.71
N MET A 98 8.28 -20.60 -9.53
CA MET A 98 8.65 -21.15 -8.23
C MET A 98 10.14 -20.95 -7.97
N VAL A 99 10.47 -20.33 -6.83
CA VAL A 99 11.84 -20.17 -6.34
C VAL A 99 11.92 -20.88 -4.99
N ASP A 100 12.73 -21.94 -4.89
CA ASP A 100 12.94 -22.70 -3.63
C ASP A 100 11.63 -23.16 -2.96
N GLY A 101 10.71 -23.72 -3.75
CA GLY A 101 9.41 -24.17 -3.23
C GLY A 101 8.41 -23.05 -2.92
N ARG A 102 8.72 -21.79 -3.24
CA ARG A 102 7.89 -20.62 -2.94
C ARG A 102 7.44 -19.93 -4.21
N ARG A 103 6.25 -19.32 -4.16
CA ARG A 103 5.77 -18.51 -5.29
C ARG A 103 6.33 -17.10 -5.18
N LYS A 104 6.76 -16.56 -6.33
CA LYS A 104 7.27 -15.19 -6.43
C LYS A 104 6.11 -14.19 -6.49
N VAL A 105 6.23 -13.12 -5.71
CA VAL A 105 5.31 -11.99 -5.78
C VAL A 105 5.81 -11.00 -6.84
N ILE A 106 4.90 -10.50 -7.67
CA ILE A 106 5.17 -9.57 -8.76
C ILE A 106 4.18 -8.41 -8.73
N LEU A 107 4.52 -7.32 -9.42
CA LEU A 107 3.62 -6.20 -9.65
C LEU A 107 3.15 -6.24 -11.11
N ARG A 108 1.85 -6.10 -11.33
CA ARG A 108 1.21 -6.03 -12.65
C ARG A 108 0.17 -4.92 -12.67
N GLU A 109 -0.31 -4.52 -13.84
CA GLU A 109 -1.43 -3.57 -13.93
C GLU A 109 -2.68 -4.14 -13.27
N CYS A 110 -3.37 -3.33 -12.48
CA CYS A 110 -4.54 -3.77 -11.73
C CYS A 110 -5.68 -4.23 -12.65
N SER A 111 -6.26 -5.39 -12.33
CA SER A 111 -7.38 -5.99 -13.05
C SER A 111 -8.24 -6.78 -12.06
N PRO A 112 -9.57 -6.88 -12.26
CA PRO A 112 -10.44 -7.65 -11.37
C PRO A 112 -10.05 -9.13 -11.24
N ASN A 113 -9.28 -9.66 -12.19
CA ASN A 113 -8.86 -11.06 -12.23
C ASN A 113 -7.56 -11.35 -11.46
N LEU A 114 -6.99 -10.35 -10.77
CA LEU A 114 -5.74 -10.52 -10.03
C LEU A 114 -5.94 -11.15 -8.65
N SER A 115 -4.82 -11.62 -8.10
CA SER A 115 -4.70 -12.12 -6.73
C SER A 115 -5.35 -11.20 -5.69
N THR A 116 -6.16 -11.80 -4.80
CA THR A 116 -6.78 -11.10 -3.66
C THR A 116 -6.16 -11.54 -2.34
N PHE A 117 -6.14 -10.62 -1.37
CA PHE A 117 -5.47 -10.80 -0.09
C PHE A 117 -6.41 -10.48 1.07
N VAL A 118 -6.35 -11.32 2.10
CA VAL A 118 -7.04 -11.09 3.36
C VAL A 118 -6.04 -10.91 4.48
N HIS A 119 -6.35 -9.97 5.36
CA HIS A 119 -5.61 -9.77 6.60
C HIS A 119 -6.13 -10.72 7.67
N ILE A 120 -5.28 -11.62 8.17
CA ILE A 120 -5.64 -12.61 9.20
C ILE A 120 -5.17 -12.17 10.59
N LYS A 121 -5.72 -12.80 11.64
CA LYS A 121 -5.27 -12.59 13.02
C LYS A 121 -3.74 -12.76 13.10
N ASN A 122 -3.07 -11.84 13.78
CA ASN A 122 -1.61 -11.68 13.93
C ASN A 122 -0.89 -10.80 12.90
N GLY A 123 -1.59 -10.14 11.98
CA GLY A 123 -0.95 -9.13 11.11
C GLY A 123 -0.47 -9.66 9.76
N MET A 124 -0.77 -10.91 9.41
CA MET A 124 -0.33 -11.52 8.16
C MET A 124 -1.29 -11.23 7.02
N LEU A 125 -0.74 -11.05 5.82
CA LEU A 125 -1.48 -11.05 4.57
C LEU A 125 -1.46 -12.46 3.98
N LYS A 126 -2.65 -13.01 3.75
CA LYS A 126 -2.87 -14.32 3.15
C LYS A 126 -3.47 -14.15 1.77
N HIS A 127 -2.89 -14.80 0.77
CA HIS A 127 -3.50 -14.89 -0.55
C HIS A 127 -4.68 -15.86 -0.48
N VAL A 128 -5.84 -15.41 -0.98
CA VAL A 128 -7.10 -16.12 -0.83
C VAL A 128 -7.08 -17.46 -1.57
N GLU A 129 -6.71 -17.47 -2.85
CA GLU A 129 -6.83 -18.65 -3.72
C GLU A 129 -5.82 -19.75 -3.37
N SER A 130 -4.56 -19.40 -3.14
CA SER A 130 -3.52 -20.39 -2.84
C SER A 130 -3.44 -20.76 -1.35
N GLY A 131 -4.08 -19.97 -0.49
CA GLY A 131 -3.98 -20.10 0.96
C GLY A 131 -2.59 -19.78 1.55
N LEU A 132 -1.63 -19.36 0.72
CA LEU A 132 -0.27 -19.04 1.15
C LEU A 132 -0.25 -17.71 1.90
N CYS A 133 0.61 -17.61 2.92
CA CYS A 133 0.88 -16.38 3.63
C CYS A 133 2.12 -15.70 3.07
N TRP A 134 2.15 -14.38 3.16
CA TRP A 134 3.34 -13.63 2.86
C TRP A 134 4.42 -13.91 3.91
N MET A 135 5.58 -14.41 3.48
CA MET A 135 6.76 -14.49 4.32
C MET A 135 7.88 -13.60 3.77
N SER A 136 8.52 -12.85 4.67
CA SER A 136 9.77 -12.17 4.36
C SER A 136 10.94 -13.02 4.87
N LYS A 137 11.78 -13.53 3.96
CA LYS A 137 13.15 -13.96 4.30
C LYS A 137 14.11 -13.08 3.52
N VAL A 138 14.76 -12.16 4.26
CA VAL A 138 16.01 -11.37 4.08
C VAL A 138 16.44 -10.89 2.68
N SER A 139 15.97 -11.44 1.56
CA SER A 139 16.38 -11.02 0.21
C SER A 139 15.30 -11.14 -0.87
N ILE A 140 14.19 -11.87 -0.65
CA ILE A 140 13.15 -12.08 -1.68
C ILE A 140 11.75 -12.11 -1.06
N LEU A 141 10.81 -11.37 -1.65
CA LEU A 141 9.38 -11.43 -1.30
C LEU A 141 8.76 -12.71 -1.87
N VAL A 142 8.27 -13.57 -0.99
CA VAL A 142 7.79 -14.90 -1.34
C VAL A 142 6.55 -15.29 -0.54
N MET A 143 5.74 -16.17 -1.12
CA MET A 143 4.57 -16.74 -0.44
C MET A 143 4.78 -18.22 -0.13
N THR A 144 4.42 -18.65 1.09
CA THR A 144 4.56 -20.03 1.56
C THR A 144 3.38 -20.49 2.41
N TYR A 145 3.27 -21.79 2.67
CA TYR A 145 2.26 -22.35 3.57
C TYR A 145 2.47 -21.86 5.01
N PHE A 146 1.37 -21.86 5.78
CA PHE A 146 1.39 -21.59 7.21
C PHE A 146 2.22 -22.67 7.92
N SER A 147 3.36 -22.28 8.49
CA SER A 147 4.20 -23.16 9.32
C SER A 147 4.23 -22.63 10.75
N PRO A 148 3.71 -23.38 11.74
CA PRO A 148 3.79 -23.01 13.15
C PRO A 148 5.23 -22.86 13.67
N LEU A 149 6.21 -23.47 12.99
CA LEU A 149 7.65 -23.41 13.34
C LEU A 149 8.41 -22.27 12.63
N ALA A 150 7.81 -21.58 11.67
CA ALA A 150 8.44 -20.45 11.00
C ALA A 150 8.20 -19.16 11.78
N ILE A 151 9.02 -18.91 12.81
CA ILE A 151 9.16 -17.64 13.53
C ILE A 151 7.83 -17.08 14.06
N THR A 152 7.58 -17.34 15.34
CA THR A 152 6.63 -16.68 16.24
C THR A 152 6.25 -15.25 15.82
N GLN A 153 5.04 -15.07 15.31
CA GLN A 153 4.35 -13.78 15.35
C GLN A 153 3.52 -13.77 16.62
N THR A 154 4.14 -13.34 17.73
CA THR A 154 3.45 -13.18 19.01
C THR A 154 3.33 -11.69 19.34
N ILE A 155 2.10 -11.33 19.65
CA ILE A 155 1.61 -10.04 20.13
C ILE A 155 2.36 -9.63 21.40
N LYS A 156 2.96 -8.44 21.43
CA LYS A 156 3.15 -7.72 22.69
C LYS A 156 1.92 -6.83 22.91
N SER A 157 1.09 -7.24 23.86
CA SER A 157 0.04 -6.42 24.46
C SER A 157 0.70 -5.27 25.22
N GLY A 158 0.55 -4.07 24.69
CA GLY A 158 0.90 -2.82 25.32
C GLY A 158 0.41 -1.72 24.40
N LEU A 159 -0.49 -0.86 24.88
CA LEU A 159 -0.96 0.31 24.15
C LEU A 159 0.24 1.10 23.61
N SER A 160 0.60 0.96 22.34
CA SER A 160 1.32 1.97 21.56
C SER A 160 1.57 1.45 20.13
N LYS A 161 0.85 2.06 19.18
CA LYS A 161 1.38 2.41 17.85
C LYS A 161 2.11 1.31 17.08
N ASN A 162 1.54 0.11 16.86
CA ASN A 162 2.16 -0.80 15.89
C ASN A 162 1.21 -1.64 15.00
N ILE A 163 0.29 -0.97 14.32
CA ILE A 163 -0.20 -1.16 12.94
C ILE A 163 -0.93 0.18 12.70
N LEU A 164 -0.29 1.12 12.00
CA LEU A 164 -0.94 2.38 11.63
C LEU A 164 -1.41 2.27 10.18
N MET A 165 -2.17 1.21 9.88
CA MET A 165 -3.22 1.31 8.88
C MET A 165 -4.31 2.13 9.56
N ARG A 166 -4.36 3.45 9.30
CA ARG A 166 -5.38 4.31 9.91
C ARG A 166 -6.77 3.80 9.49
N ASN A 167 -7.61 3.57 10.50
CA ASN A 167 -9.03 3.18 10.46
C ASN A 167 -9.37 1.79 9.90
N LEU A 168 -9.38 0.81 10.82
CA LEU A 168 -10.35 -0.29 10.81
C LEU A 168 -11.39 0.06 11.89
N LEU A 169 -12.56 0.55 11.47
CA LEU A 169 -13.81 0.43 12.24
C LEU A 169 -14.47 -0.89 11.84
#